data_AF-A0A1V4U4Q9-F1
#
_entry.id   AF-A0A1V4U4Q9-F1
#
_cell.length_a   1.000
_cell.length_b   1.000
_cell.length_c   1.000
_cell.angle_alpha   90.00
_cell.angle_beta   90.00
_cell.angle_gamma   90.00
#
_symmetry.space_group_name_H-M   'P 1'
#
loop_
_entity.id
_entity.type
_entity.pdbx_description
1 polymer ?
#
loop_
_entity_poly.entity_id
_entity_poly.type
_entity_poly.pdbx_seq_one_letter_code
_entity_poly.pdbx_strand_id
1 'polypeptide(L)' 'MVKRAALIGNISQVAGMHAMCVLTDYAKQKKIGKTLVIGEQRLLALEDGEELIQLVSKS' A
#
# COMPACT_ATOMS: atom_id res chain seq x y z
N MET A 1 4.51 9.89 10.27
CA MET A 1 4.39 8.58 9.58
C MET A 1 4.18 8.73 8.06
N VAL A 2 3.23 9.56 7.59
CA VAL A 2 2.88 9.72 6.15
C VAL A 2 4.05 10.11 5.23
N LYS A 3 5.06 10.83 5.73
CA LYS A 3 6.24 11.26 4.94
C LYS A 3 7.03 10.08 4.35
N ARG A 4 7.12 8.93 5.04
CA ARG A 4 7.85 7.74 4.53
C ARG A 4 7.06 7.01 3.44
N ALA A 5 5.74 6.91 3.59
CA ALA A 5 4.88 6.32 2.58
C ALA A 5 4.88 7.12 1.26
N ALA A 6 4.94 8.45 1.34
CA ALA A 6 5.09 9.32 0.18
C ALA A 6 6.45 9.12 -0.53
N LEU A 7 7.54 8.93 0.23
CA LEU A 7 8.86 8.64 -0.34
C LEU A 7 8.86 7.31 -1.11
N ILE A 8 8.28 6.25 -0.52
CA ILE A 8 8.10 4.95 -1.21
C ILE A 8 7.25 5.14 -2.46
N GLY A 9 6.18 5.95 -2.39
CA GLY A 9 5.37 6.35 -3.54
C GLY A 9 6.19 6.91 -4.70
N ASN A 10 7.07 7.85 -4.41
CA ASN A 10 7.93 8.47 -5.41
C ASN A 10 8.93 7.46 -6.01
N ILE A 11 9.56 6.62 -5.19
CA ILE A 11 10.50 5.60 -5.66
C ILE A 11 9.78 4.59 -6.56
N SER A 12 8.63 4.08 -6.12
CA SER A 12 7.77 3.17 -6.88
C SER A 12 7.39 3.75 -8.25
N GLN A 13 7.05 5.03 -8.30
CA GLN A 13 6.72 5.73 -9.53
C GLN A 13 7.92 5.79 -10.50
N VAL A 14 9.11 6.15 -10.01
CA VAL A 14 10.34 6.21 -10.83
C VAL A 14 10.75 4.83 -11.31
N ALA A 15 10.63 3.81 -10.47
CA ALA A 15 10.96 2.42 -10.80
C ALA A 15 9.91 1.74 -11.71
N GLY A 16 8.75 2.37 -11.93
CA GLY A 16 7.65 1.77 -12.69
C GLY A 16 6.98 0.57 -11.98
N MET A 17 7.21 0.39 -10.69
CA MET A 17 6.74 -0.76 -9.91
C MET A 17 5.55 -0.39 -9.03
N HIS A 18 4.79 -1.39 -8.59
CA HIS A 18 3.84 -1.22 -7.49
C HIS A 18 4.57 -1.38 -6.16
N ALA A 19 4.13 -0.66 -5.12
CA ALA A 19 4.67 -0.82 -3.78
C ALA A 19 3.57 -0.88 -2.72
N MET A 20 3.89 -1.49 -1.59
CA MET A 20 3.02 -1.54 -0.42
C MET A 20 3.80 -1.05 0.80
N CYS A 21 3.17 -0.18 1.58
CA CYS A 21 3.68 0.30 2.86
C CYS A 21 2.69 -0.11 3.97
N VAL A 22 3.15 -1.02 4.83
CA VAL A 22 2.38 -1.50 5.98
C VAL A 22 2.75 -0.68 7.21
N LEU A 23 1.74 -0.14 7.90
CA LEU A 23 1.92 0.67 9.09
C LEU A 23 1.24 0.02 10.30
N THR A 24 1.95 -0.04 11.43
CA THR A 24 1.38 -0.41 12.73
C THR A 24 0.50 0.73 13.26
N ASP A 25 -0.54 0.41 14.04
CA ASP A 25 -1.52 1.37 14.59
C ASP A 25 -2.21 2.26 13.54
N TYR A 26 -2.29 1.79 12.29
CA TYR A 26 -2.94 2.50 11.20
C TYR A 26 -4.22 1.78 10.79
N ALA A 27 -5.38 2.31 11.18
CA ALA A 27 -6.68 1.69 10.87
C ALA A 27 -7.19 1.97 9.45
N LYS A 28 -6.47 2.77 8.66
CA LYS A 28 -6.93 3.24 7.36
C LYS A 28 -6.26 2.50 6.21
N GLN A 29 -6.83 2.67 5.03
CA GLN A 29 -6.24 2.27 3.76
C GLN A 29 -6.23 3.48 2.84
N LYS A 30 -5.14 3.70 2.10
CA LYS A 30 -5.02 4.80 1.14
C LYS A 30 -4.10 4.41 -0.02
N LYS A 31 -4.40 4.91 -1.22
CA LYS A 31 -3.47 4.91 -2.35
C LYS A 31 -2.75 6.24 -2.52
N ILE A 32 -1.48 6.16 -2.90
CA ILE A 32 -0.65 7.30 -3.32
C ILE A 32 0.05 6.87 -4.61
N GLY A 33 -0.47 7.29 -5.77
CA GLY A 33 -0.04 6.76 -7.06
C GLY A 33 -0.22 5.24 -7.13
N LYS A 34 0.86 4.51 -7.49
CA LYS A 34 0.91 3.03 -7.51
C LYS A 34 1.25 2.39 -6.16
N THR A 35 1.33 3.18 -5.08
CA THR A 35 1.66 2.68 -3.74
C THR A 35 0.41 2.55 -2.87
N LEU A 36 0.21 1.33 -2.34
CA LEU A 36 -0.80 1.04 -1.33
C LEU A 36 -0.23 1.32 0.06
N VAL A 37 -0.94 2.13 0.86
CA VAL A 37 -0.66 2.34 2.28
C VAL A 37 -1.77 1.68 3.08
N ILE A 38 -1.43 0.67 3.87
CA ILE A 38 -2.38 -0.21 4.54
C ILE A 38 -1.96 -0.45 6.00
N GLY A 39 -2.94 -0.66 6.87
CA GLY A 39 -2.70 -1.11 8.24
C GLY A 39 -2.35 -2.59 8.31
N GLU A 40 -1.54 -2.97 9.29
CA GLU A 40 -1.22 -4.38 9.55
C GLU A 40 -2.48 -5.25 9.72
N GLN A 41 -3.42 -4.81 10.55
CA GLN A 41 -4.68 -5.53 10.78
C GLN A 41 -5.50 -5.74 9.50
N ARG A 42 -5.46 -4.76 8.58
CA ARG A 42 -6.18 -4.87 7.30
C ARG A 42 -5.47 -5.82 6.34
N LEU A 43 -4.14 -5.89 6.37
CA LEU A 43 -3.36 -6.87 5.60
C LEU A 43 -3.61 -8.30 6.11
N LEU A 44 -3.64 -8.49 7.43
CA LEU A 44 -3.92 -9.80 8.05
C LEU A 44 -5.35 -10.29 7.80
N ALA A 45 -6.28 -9.37 7.51
CA ALA A 45 -7.67 -9.68 7.20
C ALA A 45 -7.91 -10.05 5.72
N LEU A 46 -6.88 -10.04 4.86
CA LEU A 46 -7.02 -10.48 3.48
C LEU A 46 -7.12 -12.00 3.43
N GLU A 47 -8.06 -12.50 2.65
CA GLU A 47 -8.29 -13.94 2.53
C GLU A 47 -7.24 -14.59 1.62
N ASP A 48 -6.84 -13.90 0.55
CA ASP A 48 -5.90 -14.41 -0.44
C ASP A 48 -5.06 -13.33 -1.12
N GLY A 49 -4.16 -13.79 -2.01
CA GLY A 49 -3.30 -12.91 -2.80
C GLY A 49 -4.02 -12.13 -3.90
N GLU A 50 -5.20 -12.57 -4.34
CA GLU A 50 -5.97 -11.88 -5.37
C GLU A 50 -6.57 -10.60 -4.80
N GLU A 51 -7.10 -10.64 -3.57
CA GLU A 51 -7.54 -9.43 -2.86
C GLU A 51 -6.41 -8.41 -2.73
N LEU A 52 -5.19 -8.85 -2.40
CA LEU A 52 -4.03 -7.98 -2.34
C LEU A 52 -3.70 -7.36 -3.71
N ILE A 53 -3.69 -8.17 -4.77
CA ILE A 53 -3.44 -7.69 -6.14
C ILE A 53 -4.50 -6.66 -6.54
N GLN A 54 -5.78 -6.90 -6.21
CA GLN A 54 -6.84 -5.93 -6.48
C GLN A 54 -6.60 -4.62 -5.71
N LEU A 55 -6.25 -4.70 -4.43
CA LEU A 55 -5.96 -3.52 -3.61
C LEU A 55 -4.77 -2.73 -4.12
N VAL A 56 -3.73 -3.38 -4.65
CA VAL A 56 -2.54 -2.71 -5.18
C VAL A 56 -2.78 -2.18 -6.61
N SER A 57 -3.54 -2.90 -7.44
CA SER A 57 -3.58 -2.67 -8.89
C SER A 57 -4.84 -1.94 -9.40
N LYS A 58 -5.99 -2.02 -8.70
CA LYS A 58 -7.21 -1.31 -9.14
C LYS A 58 -7.08 0.20 -8.93
N SER A 59 -7.00 0.95 -10.03
CA SER A 59 -7.06 2.42 -10.05
C SER A 59 -8.50 2.90 -9.94
#